data_AF-A0A959T3F6-F1
#
_entry.id   AF-A0A959T3F6-F1
#
_cell.length_a   1.000
_cell.length_b   1.000
_cell.length_c   1.000
_cell.angle_alpha   90.00
_cell.angle_beta   90.00
_cell.angle_gamma   90.00
#
_symmetry.space_group_name_H-M   'P 1'
#
loop_
_entity.id
_entity.type
_entity.pdbx_description
1 polymer ?
#
loop_
_entity_poly.entity_id
_entity_poly.type
_entity_poly.pdbx_seq_one_letter_code
_entity_poly.pdbx_strand_id
1 'polypeptide(L)' 'VMVDECHAAGFIGKTGRGSVEHCGVMGRVDIITGTLGKALGGAMGGYTTGRKEIIDLLRQRSRPYL' A
#
# COMPACT_ATOMS: atom_id res chain seq x y z
N VAL A 1 9.52 -4.16 -7.61
CA VAL A 1 9.65 -4.30 -6.14
C VAL A 1 8.31 -4.02 -5.49
N MET A 2 7.88 -4.90 -4.57
CA MET A 2 6.68 -4.74 -3.75
C MET A 2 7.09 -4.46 -2.30
N VAL A 3 6.41 -3.54 -1.62
CA VAL A 3 6.63 -3.22 -0.20
C VAL A 3 5.30 -3.30 0.57
N ASP A 4 5.34 -3.91 1.75
CA ASP A 4 4.22 -3.92 2.70
C ASP A 4 4.39 -2.82 3.75
N GLU A 5 3.39 -1.95 3.86
CA GLU A 5 3.36 -0.79 4.73
C GLU A 5 2.39 -0.96 5.91
N CYS A 6 1.91 -2.18 6.18
CA CYS A 6 0.94 -2.46 7.24
C CYS A 6 1.24 -1.80 8.60
N HIS A 7 2.52 -1.71 8.99
CA HIS A 7 2.93 -1.15 10.28
C HIS A 7 3.60 0.23 10.19
N ALA A 8 3.73 0.79 8.99
CA ALA A 8 4.44 2.05 8.76
C ALA A 8 3.54 3.14 8.17
N ALA A 9 2.59 2.80 7.30
CA ALA A 9 1.57 3.74 6.84
C ALA A 9 0.81 4.34 8.02
N GLY A 10 0.65 5.66 8.02
CA GLY A 10 0.03 6.46 9.10
C GLY A 10 0.96 6.84 10.25
N PHE A 11 2.15 6.23 10.38
CA PHE A 11 3.11 6.54 11.46
C PHE A 11 4.44 7.09 10.95
N ILE A 12 4.88 6.63 9.78
CA ILE A 12 6.22 6.86 9.24
C ILE A 12 6.13 7.75 7.99
N GLY A 13 7.15 8.59 7.77
CA GLY A 13 7.19 9.55 6.67
C GLY A 13 6.54 10.89 7.02
N LYS A 14 6.94 11.96 6.31
CA LYS A 14 6.48 13.33 6.62
C LYS A 14 4.96 13.49 6.46
N THR A 15 4.36 12.74 5.54
CA THR A 15 2.91 12.76 5.29
C THR A 15 2.23 11.47 5.73
N GLY A 16 2.93 10.60 6.46
CA GLY A 16 2.41 9.31 6.90
C GLY A 16 2.28 8.28 5.77
N ARG A 17 2.96 8.46 4.63
CA ARG A 17 2.90 7.49 3.51
C ARG A 17 3.71 6.22 3.75
N GLY A 18 4.43 6.15 4.87
CA GLY A 18 5.14 4.97 5.31
C GLY A 18 6.64 4.98 5.02
N SER A 19 7.25 3.80 5.07
CA SER A 19 8.69 3.62 4.99
C SER A 19 9.26 4.07 3.64
N VAL A 20 8.51 3.87 2.55
CA VAL A 20 8.90 4.31 1.19
C VAL A 20 9.09 5.83 1.11
N GLU A 21 8.25 6.60 1.79
CA GLU A 21 8.39 8.06 1.90
C GLU A 21 9.56 8.44 2.79
N HIS A 22 9.67 7.82 3.97
CA HIS A 22 10.76 8.09 4.91
C HIS A 22 12.14 7.82 4.32
N CYS A 23 12.30 6.74 3.55
CA CYS A 23 13.55 6.38 2.89
C CYS A 23 13.81 7.18 1.60
N GLY A 24 12.89 8.06 1.17
CA GLY A 24 13.07 8.87 -0.04
C GLY A 24 13.07 8.06 -1.34
N VAL A 25 12.46 6.87 -1.36
CA VAL A 25 12.44 5.95 -2.51
C VAL A 25 11.06 5.88 -3.18
N MET A 26 10.22 6.87 -2.94
CA MET A 26 8.96 7.07 -3.67
C MET A 26 9.22 7.08 -5.18
N GLY A 27 8.50 6.25 -5.92
CA GLY A 27 8.67 6.07 -7.37
C GLY A 27 9.64 4.94 -7.78
N ARG A 28 10.39 4.35 -6.84
CA ARG A 28 11.21 3.14 -7.08
C ARG A 28 10.49 1.84 -6.70
N VAL A 29 9.35 1.96 -6.02
CA VAL A 29 8.50 0.84 -5.60
C VAL A 29 7.33 0.74 -6.56
N ASP A 30 7.11 -0.45 -7.13
CA ASP A 30 6.06 -0.69 -8.13
C ASP A 30 4.69 -0.92 -7.49
N ILE A 31 4.67 -1.58 -6.34
CA ILE A 31 3.47 -2.00 -5.62
C ILE A 31 3.67 -1.73 -4.13
N ILE A 32 2.69 -1.07 -3.53
CA ILE A 32 2.62 -0.84 -2.09
C ILE A 32 1.35 -1.49 -1.57
N THR A 33 1.46 -2.34 -0.56
CA THR A 33 0.32 -2.94 0.14
C THR A 33 0.20 -2.39 1.54
N GLY A 34 -0.99 -2.48 2.13
CA GLY A 34 -1.19 -2.11 3.52
C GLY A 34 -2.56 -2.51 4.04
N THR A 35 -2.84 -2.14 5.29
CA THR A 35 -4.13 -2.39 5.94
C THR A 35 -4.74 -1.10 6.46
N LEU A 36 -6.07 -1.07 6.43
CA LEU A 36 -6.85 0.00 7.05
C LEU A 36 -7.06 -0.23 8.56
N GLY A 37 -6.79 -1.44 9.06
CA GLY A 37 -7.11 -1.87 10.43
C GLY A 37 -6.10 -1.52 11.51
N LYS A 38 -5.09 -0.71 11.18
CA LYS A 38 -4.04 -0.30 12.14
C LYS A 38 -4.07 1.21 12.32
N ALA A 39 -3.05 1.90 11.83
CA ALA A 39 -2.88 3.34 11.98
C ALA A 39 -4.06 4.16 11.42
N LEU A 40 -4.78 3.60 10.43
CA LEU A 40 -5.86 4.26 9.70
C LEU A 40 -7.22 4.14 10.42
N GLY A 41 -7.22 4.22 11.75
CA GLY A 41 -8.44 4.30 12.55
C GLY A 41 -9.15 2.97 12.83
N GLY A 42 -8.45 1.83 12.71
CA GLY A 42 -9.02 0.52 13.04
C GLY A 42 -10.12 0.02 12.09
N ALA A 43 -10.24 0.61 10.89
CA ALA A 43 -11.21 0.17 9.88
C ALA A 43 -10.88 -1.23 9.32
N MET A 44 -11.85 -1.93 8.74
CA MET A 44 -11.58 -3.24 8.15
C MET A 44 -11.12 -3.12 6.69
N GLY A 45 -10.11 -3.91 6.31
CA GLY A 45 -9.69 -4.07 4.92
C GLY A 45 -8.19 -3.95 4.68
N GLY A 46 -7.79 -4.36 3.48
CA GLY A 46 -6.46 -4.18 2.92
C GLY A 46 -6.52 -3.34 1.65
N TYR A 47 -5.39 -2.77 1.26
CA TYR A 47 -5.28 -2.06 -0.01
C TYR A 47 -3.99 -2.45 -0.74
N THR A 48 -4.00 -2.24 -2.05
CA THR A 48 -2.83 -2.37 -2.91
C THR A 48 -2.83 -1.19 -3.87
N THR A 49 -1.73 -0.44 -3.91
CA THR A 49 -1.53 0.67 -4.84
C THR A 49 -0.38 0.36 -5.77
N GLY A 50 -0.45 0.83 -7.00
CA GLY A 50 0.57 0.65 -8.01
C GLY A 50 0.15 1.32 -9.32
N ARG A 51 0.87 1.01 -10.40
CA ARG A 51 0.48 1.48 -11.74
C ARG A 51 -0.90 0.96 -12.13
N LYS A 52 -1.62 1.73 -12.96
CA LYS A 52 -2.99 1.42 -13.36
C LYS A 52 -3.11 0.02 -13.97
N GLU A 53 -2.17 -0.36 -14.84
CA GLU A 53 -2.17 -1.65 -15.52
C GLU A 53 -2.05 -2.82 -14.53
N ILE A 54 -1.30 -2.61 -13.44
CA ILE A 54 -1.16 -3.61 -12.36
C ILE A 54 -2.49 -3.72 -11.59
N ILE A 55 -3.09 -2.59 -11.24
CA ILE A 55 -4.37 -2.59 -10.51
C ILE A 55 -5.48 -3.22 -11.35
N ASP A 56 -5.58 -2.87 -12.64
CA ASP A 56 -6.58 -3.44 -13.54
C ASP A 56 -6.41 -4.97 -13.69
N LEU A 57 -5.16 -5.46 -13.78
CA LEU A 57 -4.88 -6.89 -13.79
C LEU A 57 -5.30 -7.58 -12.49
N LEU A 58 -4.94 -7.00 -11.33
CA LEU A 58 -5.27 -7.57 -10.02
C LEU A 58 -6.79 -7.62 -9.81
N ARG A 59 -7.52 -6.60 -10.25
CA ARG A 59 -8.99 -6.57 -10.16
C ARG A 59 -9.66 -7.69 -10.94
N GLN A 60 -9.11 -8.05 -12.11
CA GLN A 60 -9.69 -9.09 -12.96
C GLN A 60 -9.23 -10.51 -12.60
N ARG A 61 -8.02 -10.66 -12.08
CA ARG A 61 -7.37 -11.98 -11.90
C ARG A 61 -7.22 -12.43 -10.46
N SER A 62 -7.30 -11.52 -9.49
CA SER A 62 -7.14 -11.87 -8.07
C SER A 62 -8.45 -12.45 -7.52
N ARG A 63 -8.44 -13.75 -7.18
CA ARG A 63 -9.62 -14.44 -6.64
C ARG A 63 -10.18 -13.78 -5.38
N PRO A 64 -9.37 -13.30 -4.41
CA PRO A 64 -9.88 -12.61 -3.22
C PRO A 64 -10.47 -11.22 -3.47
N TYR A 65 -10.38 -10.68 -4.70
CA TYR A 65 -10.96 -9.39 -5.04
C TYR A 65 -12.45 -9.49 -5.40
N LEU A 66 -12.92 -10.68 -5.78
CA LEU A 66 -14.32 -10.98 -6.09
C LEU A 66 -15.13 -11.31 -4.84
#